data_AF-A0A3C0QQS4-F1
#
_entry.id   AF-A0A3C0QQS4-F1
#
_cell.length_a   1.000
_cell.length_b   1.000
_cell.length_c   1.000
_cell.angle_alpha   90.00
_cell.angle_beta   90.00
_cell.angle_gamma   90.00
#
_symmetry.space_group_name_H-M   'P 1'
#
loop_
_entity.id
_entity.type
_entity.pdbx_description
1 polymer ?
#
loop_
_entity_poly.entity_id
_entity_poly.type
_entity_poly.pdbx_seq_one_letter_code
_entity_poly.pdbx_strand_id
1 'polypeptide(L)'
;MIDALTKMDYMLGVMKRQREKLYQDCMNGDYDLMHGLREELPNVYRLSCERYRLMWIDAHWNVVHEFAEKRLSSEKDREALYLYFAKNFRPFIEPLNFSKENLSDFFFIMLRNEISGIEDMLNISNKHRHSMNELMNLQEIHWRKFEKKIAALSKERKNVEDE
;
A
#
# COMPACT_ATOMS: atom_id res chain seq x y z
N MET A 1 -10.74 22.14 -14.43
CA MET A 1 -9.33 22.13 -14.01
C MET A 1 -9.27 22.41 -12.53
N ILE A 2 -9.13 21.36 -11.72
CA ILE A 2 -8.94 21.49 -10.27
C ILE A 2 -7.63 22.25 -9.99
N ASP A 3 -7.70 23.30 -9.17
CA ASP A 3 -6.55 24.17 -8.90
C ASP A 3 -5.53 23.51 -7.95
N ALA A 4 -4.33 24.06 -7.88
CA ALA A 4 -3.22 23.50 -7.12
C ALA A 4 -3.44 23.52 -5.61
N LEU A 5 -4.14 24.54 -5.09
CA LEU A 5 -4.43 24.67 -3.66
C LEU A 5 -5.40 23.58 -3.22
N THR A 6 -6.46 23.37 -4.00
CA THR A 6 -7.45 22.30 -3.76
C THR A 6 -6.80 20.91 -3.80
N LYS A 7 -5.86 20.66 -4.73
CA LYS A 7 -5.10 19.39 -4.76
C LYS A 7 -4.23 19.20 -3.52
N MET A 8 -3.57 20.28 -3.06
CA MET A 8 -2.69 20.24 -1.89
C MET A 8 -3.47 20.00 -0.60
N ASP A 9 -4.55 20.75 -0.38
CA ASP A 9 -5.43 20.59 0.79
C ASP A 9 -6.02 19.18 0.84
N TYR A 10 -6.42 18.64 -0.31
CA TYR A 10 -6.89 17.27 -0.41
C TYR A 10 -5.82 16.26 -0.02
N MET A 11 -4.62 16.38 -0.58
CA MET A 11 -3.50 15.47 -0.27
C MET A 11 -3.11 15.51 1.21
N LEU A 12 -3.10 16.69 1.82
CA LEU A 12 -2.93 16.83 3.27
C LEU A 12 -4.06 16.13 4.04
N GLY A 13 -5.30 16.22 3.55
CA GLY A 13 -6.45 15.50 4.09
C GLY A 13 -6.32 13.97 3.97
N VAL A 14 -5.76 13.47 2.87
CA VAL A 14 -5.45 12.03 2.72
C VAL A 14 -4.43 11.58 3.76
N MET A 15 -3.32 12.32 3.87
CA MET A 15 -2.26 12.01 4.84
C MET A 15 -2.77 12.03 6.29
N LYS A 16 -3.62 13.02 6.63
CA LYS A 16 -4.28 13.08 7.94
C LYS A 16 -5.17 11.88 8.20
N ARG A 17 -6.00 11.49 7.22
CA ARG A 17 -6.88 10.32 7.33
C ARG A 17 -6.11 9.01 7.50
N GLN A 18 -5.01 8.83 6.78
CA GLN A 18 -4.21 7.60 6.89
C GLN A 18 -3.38 7.54 8.17
N ARG A 19 -2.99 8.70 8.72
CA ARG A 19 -2.41 8.78 10.06
C ARG A 19 -3.44 8.45 11.14
N GLU A 20 -4.65 8.99 11.02
CA GLU A 20 -5.75 8.67 11.93
C GLU A 20 -6.10 7.18 11.85
N LYS A 21 -6.16 6.60 10.64
CA LYS A 21 -6.36 5.16 10.46
C LYS A 21 -5.32 4.35 11.22
N LEU A 22 -4.04 4.67 11.06
CA LEU A 22 -2.96 3.99 11.79
C LEU A 22 -3.17 4.08 13.32
N TYR A 23 -3.54 5.25 13.83
CA TYR A 23 -3.84 5.43 15.26
C TYR A 23 -5.03 4.56 15.70
N GLN A 24 -6.11 4.55 14.92
CA GLN A 24 -7.29 3.75 15.21
C GLN A 24 -7.01 2.25 15.12
N ASP A 25 -6.22 1.79 14.14
CA ASP A 25 -5.81 0.40 14.02
C ASP A 25 -5.03 -0.05 15.27
N CYS A 26 -4.14 0.79 15.79
CA CYS A 26 -3.44 0.54 17.06
C CYS A 26 -4.39 0.46 18.25
N MET A 27 -5.31 1.41 18.38
CA MET A 27 -6.22 1.52 19.54
C MET A 27 -7.28 0.42 19.55
N ASN A 28 -7.81 0.05 18.38
CA ASN A 28 -8.87 -0.95 18.24
C ASN A 28 -8.32 -2.37 18.12
N GLY A 29 -7.00 -2.50 18.06
CA GLY A 29 -6.33 -3.78 17.96
C GLY A 29 -6.58 -4.49 16.63
N ASP A 30 -6.42 -3.76 15.52
CA ASP A 30 -6.55 -4.31 14.17
C ASP A 30 -5.79 -5.63 14.05
N TYR A 31 -6.46 -6.64 13.50
CA TYR A 31 -5.94 -8.00 13.49
C TYR A 31 -4.60 -8.08 12.76
N ASP A 32 -4.45 -7.40 11.61
CA ASP A 32 -3.25 -7.50 10.79
C ASP A 32 -2.05 -6.78 11.45
N LEU A 33 -2.29 -5.64 12.10
CA LEU A 33 -1.27 -4.93 12.88
C LEU A 33 -0.90 -5.65 14.18
N MET A 34 -1.91 -6.02 14.98
CA MET A 34 -1.69 -6.62 16.30
C MET A 34 -1.21 -8.06 16.23
N HIS A 35 -1.60 -8.81 15.20
CA HIS A 35 -1.05 -10.13 14.96
C HIS A 35 0.46 -10.03 14.74
N GLY A 36 0.93 -9.07 13.95
CA GLY A 36 2.35 -8.79 13.80
C GLY A 36 3.00 -8.40 15.11
N LEU A 37 2.47 -7.39 15.80
CA LEU A 37 3.08 -6.85 17.03
C LEU A 37 3.12 -7.82 18.21
N ARG A 38 2.28 -8.86 18.22
CA ARG A 38 2.23 -9.89 19.28
C ARG A 38 2.93 -11.19 18.86
N GLU A 39 3.49 -11.25 17.65
CA GLU A 39 4.14 -12.46 17.15
C GLU A 39 5.55 -12.60 17.71
N GLU A 40 5.82 -13.75 18.31
CA GLU A 40 7.11 -14.07 18.93
C GLU A 40 8.10 -14.66 17.90
N LEU A 41 7.59 -15.22 16.80
CA LEU A 41 8.42 -15.72 15.70
C LEU A 41 8.95 -14.55 14.85
N PRO A 42 10.26 -14.29 14.82
CA PRO A 42 10.81 -13.10 14.14
C PRO A 42 10.46 -13.03 12.64
N ASN A 43 10.35 -14.19 11.98
CA ASN A 43 9.97 -14.27 10.57
C ASN A 43 8.50 -13.92 10.33
N VAL A 44 7.60 -14.37 11.20
CA VAL A 44 6.17 -14.09 11.08
C VAL A 44 5.88 -12.65 11.52
N TYR A 45 6.51 -12.17 12.59
CA TYR A 45 6.54 -10.75 12.98
C TYR A 45 6.91 -9.85 11.80
N ARG A 46 8.05 -10.15 11.16
CA ARG A 46 8.55 -9.36 10.02
C ARG A 46 7.56 -9.37 8.85
N LEU A 47 7.06 -10.54 8.45
CA LEU A 47 6.12 -10.66 7.33
C LEU A 47 4.78 -9.97 7.62
N SER A 48 4.31 -10.02 8.86
CA SER A 48 3.08 -9.33 9.28
C SER A 48 3.25 -7.81 9.28
N CYS A 49 4.39 -7.30 9.77
CA CYS A 49 4.71 -5.87 9.69
C CYS A 49 4.84 -5.39 8.24
N GLU A 50 5.51 -6.16 7.38
CA GLU A 50 5.61 -5.88 5.94
C GLU A 50 4.25 -5.87 5.26
N ARG A 51 3.38 -6.85 5.59
CA ARG A 51 2.01 -6.92 5.07
C ARG A 51 1.20 -5.69 5.46
N TYR A 52 1.20 -5.32 6.74
CA TYR A 52 0.50 -4.12 7.22
C TYR A 52 1.02 -2.85 6.52
N ARG A 53 2.33 -2.76 6.29
CA ARG A 53 2.94 -1.64 5.58
C ARG A 53 2.46 -1.51 4.13
N LEU A 54 2.26 -2.63 3.42
CA LEU A 54 1.65 -2.62 2.08
C LEU A 54 0.19 -2.16 2.14
N MET A 55 -0.61 -2.70 3.07
CA MET A 55 -2.01 -2.27 3.22
C MET A 55 -2.12 -0.75 3.42
N TRP A 56 -1.21 -0.20 4.22
CA TRP A 56 -1.20 1.22 4.51
C TRP A 56 -0.77 2.06 3.30
N ILE A 57 0.16 1.56 2.48
CA ILE A 57 0.49 2.18 1.18
C ILE A 57 -0.74 2.17 0.26
N ASP A 58 -1.40 1.02 0.10
CA ASP A 58 -2.58 0.86 -0.76
C ASP A 58 -3.75 1.75 -0.32
N ALA A 59 -3.92 1.94 0.99
CA ALA A 59 -4.97 2.79 1.54
C ALA A 59 -4.84 4.26 1.09
N HIS A 60 -3.62 4.78 0.89
CA HIS A 60 -3.43 6.14 0.36
C HIS A 60 -3.95 6.25 -1.06
N TRP A 61 -3.60 5.27 -1.90
CA TRP A 61 -4.06 5.20 -3.28
C TRP A 61 -5.58 5.08 -3.35
N ASN A 62 -6.17 4.16 -2.59
CA ASN A 62 -7.60 3.90 -2.60
C ASN A 62 -8.42 5.13 -2.24
N VAL A 63 -7.99 5.91 -1.24
CA VAL A 63 -8.68 7.15 -0.87
C VAL A 63 -8.62 8.20 -1.98
N VAL A 64 -7.48 8.30 -2.67
CA VAL A 64 -7.32 9.23 -3.80
C VAL A 64 -8.17 8.80 -4.99
N HIS A 65 -8.14 7.51 -5.32
CA HIS A 65 -8.92 6.90 -6.40
C HIS A 65 -10.42 7.05 -6.15
N GLU A 66 -10.91 6.71 -4.95
CA GLU A 66 -12.32 6.84 -4.59
C GLU A 66 -12.80 8.28 -4.71
N PHE A 67 -12.00 9.25 -4.27
CA PHE A 67 -12.35 10.66 -4.42
C PHE A 67 -12.40 11.09 -5.88
N ALA A 68 -11.39 10.70 -6.67
CA ALA A 68 -11.35 11.02 -8.09
C ALA A 68 -12.61 10.49 -8.79
N GLU A 69 -12.99 9.23 -8.57
CA GLU A 69 -14.16 8.62 -9.19
C GLU A 69 -15.49 9.20 -8.68
N LYS A 70 -15.60 9.54 -7.38
CA LYS A 70 -16.86 10.05 -6.80
C LYS A 70 -17.08 11.55 -6.97
N ARG A 71 -16.01 12.34 -7.04
CA ARG A 71 -16.08 13.82 -6.94
C ARG A 71 -15.64 14.53 -8.21
N LEU A 72 -14.88 13.89 -9.09
CA LEU A 72 -14.40 14.50 -10.33
C LEU A 72 -15.05 13.85 -11.54
N SER A 73 -15.92 14.61 -12.23
CA SER A 73 -16.58 14.15 -13.45
C SER A 73 -15.66 14.20 -14.67
N SER A 74 -14.67 15.11 -14.69
CA SER A 74 -13.73 15.25 -15.80
C SER A 74 -12.59 14.24 -15.69
N GLU A 75 -12.37 13.46 -16.75
CA GLU A 75 -11.21 12.57 -16.88
C GLU A 75 -9.89 13.33 -16.74
N LYS A 76 -9.78 14.52 -17.35
CA LYS A 76 -8.59 15.38 -17.21
C LYS A 76 -8.33 15.83 -15.77
N ASP A 77 -9.39 16.09 -14.99
CA ASP A 77 -9.24 16.47 -13.59
C ASP A 77 -8.83 15.26 -12.72
N ARG A 78 -9.34 14.07 -13.03
CA ARG A 78 -8.90 12.81 -12.39
C ARG A 78 -7.44 12.52 -12.67
N GLU A 79 -7.03 12.58 -13.93
CA GLU A 79 -5.61 12.43 -14.33
C GLU A 79 -4.71 13.45 -13.64
N ALA A 80 -5.13 14.72 -13.59
CA ALA A 80 -4.36 15.77 -12.93
C ALA A 80 -4.21 15.53 -11.42
N LEU A 81 -5.20 14.92 -10.77
CA LEU A 81 -5.12 14.52 -9.37
C LEU A 81 -4.19 13.31 -9.18
N TYR A 82 -4.28 12.28 -10.02
CA TYR A 82 -3.40 11.11 -9.94
C TYR A 82 -1.94 11.46 -10.19
N LEU A 83 -1.66 12.32 -11.17
CA LEU A 83 -0.33 12.87 -11.40
C LEU A 83 0.19 13.63 -10.19
N TYR A 84 -0.67 14.44 -9.57
CA TYR A 84 -0.30 15.18 -8.37
C TYR A 84 -0.01 14.24 -7.20
N PHE A 85 -0.81 13.19 -7.02
CA PHE A 85 -0.57 12.14 -6.04
C PHE A 85 0.78 11.46 -6.28
N ALA A 86 1.02 10.93 -7.49
CA ALA A 86 2.23 10.21 -7.85
C ALA A 86 3.49 11.06 -7.59
N LYS A 87 3.47 12.35 -7.95
CA LYS A 87 4.60 13.28 -7.70
C LYS A 87 4.92 13.45 -6.22
N ASN A 88 3.91 13.49 -5.35
CA ASN A 88 4.08 13.74 -3.93
C ASN A 88 4.29 12.45 -3.12
N PHE A 89 3.79 11.32 -3.63
CA PHE A 89 3.87 10.03 -2.94
C PHE A 89 5.14 9.26 -3.27
N ARG A 90 5.71 9.45 -4.47
CA ARG A 90 6.98 8.86 -4.88
C ARG A 90 8.12 9.05 -3.86
N PRO A 91 8.43 10.29 -3.39
CA PRO A 91 9.53 10.52 -2.46
C PRO A 91 9.32 9.85 -1.11
N PHE A 92 8.08 9.46 -0.79
CA PHE A 92 7.74 8.76 0.45
C PHE A 92 7.99 7.24 0.35
N ILE A 93 7.76 6.63 -0.81
CA ILE A 93 7.93 5.17 -1.01
C ILE A 93 9.34 4.80 -1.47
N GLU A 94 9.99 5.62 -2.30
CA GLU A 94 11.32 5.30 -2.84
C GLU A 94 12.37 4.92 -1.79
N PRO A 95 12.48 5.61 -0.63
CA PRO A 95 13.44 5.25 0.41
C PRO A 95 13.26 3.81 0.93
N LEU A 96 12.06 3.24 0.80
CA LEU A 96 11.74 1.89 1.28
C LEU A 96 12.41 0.80 0.42
N ASN A 97 12.74 1.11 -0.83
CA ASN A 97 13.30 0.19 -1.81
C ASN A 97 14.82 -0.06 -1.63
N PHE A 98 15.52 0.70 -0.79
CA PHE A 98 16.98 0.59 -0.66
C PHE A 98 17.46 -0.44 0.35
N SER A 99 16.56 -1.03 1.16
CA SER A 99 16.94 -1.88 2.31
C SER A 99 16.71 -3.38 2.08
N LYS A 100 17.15 -3.94 0.94
CA LYS A 100 16.93 -5.37 0.61
C LYS A 100 17.38 -6.33 1.72
N GLU A 101 18.41 -5.98 2.48
CA GLU A 101 18.93 -6.82 3.57
C GLU A 101 17.94 -7.06 4.72
N ASN A 102 16.94 -6.19 4.89
CA ASN A 102 15.98 -6.28 5.99
C ASN A 102 14.56 -6.64 5.55
N LEU A 103 14.34 -6.77 4.24
CA LEU A 103 13.02 -7.00 3.65
C LEU A 103 12.93 -8.43 3.11
N SER A 104 11.75 -9.04 3.21
CA SER A 104 11.50 -10.25 2.45
C SER A 104 11.58 -9.97 0.95
N ASP A 105 12.10 -10.92 0.17
CA ASP A 105 12.14 -10.82 -1.30
C ASP A 105 10.75 -10.51 -1.88
N PHE A 106 9.71 -11.02 -1.23
CA PHE A 106 8.33 -10.80 -1.60
C PHE A 106 7.89 -9.33 -1.43
N PHE A 107 8.16 -8.74 -0.26
CA PHE A 107 7.84 -7.34 0.01
C PHE A 107 8.66 -6.40 -0.89
N PHE A 108 9.91 -6.76 -1.16
CA PHE A 108 10.76 -6.03 -2.11
C PHE A 108 10.20 -6.00 -3.53
N ILE A 109 9.68 -7.14 -4.03
CA ILE A 109 9.01 -7.20 -5.35
C ILE A 109 7.76 -6.31 -5.35
N MET A 110 6.96 -6.34 -4.27
CA MET A 110 5.76 -5.52 -4.16
C MET A 110 6.06 -4.02 -4.19
N LEU A 111 7.01 -3.57 -3.36
CA LEU A 111 7.43 -2.17 -3.37
C LEU A 111 7.93 -1.70 -4.74
N ARG A 112 8.66 -2.58 -5.45
CA ARG A 112 9.12 -2.25 -6.81
C ARG A 112 7.96 -2.09 -7.79
N ASN A 113 6.92 -2.93 -7.69
CA ASN A 113 5.73 -2.80 -8.51
C ASN A 113 4.97 -1.49 -8.21
N GLU A 114 4.82 -1.13 -6.93
CA GLU A 114 4.24 0.15 -6.52
C GLU A 114 4.99 1.34 -7.12
N ILE A 115 6.32 1.34 -7.00
CA ILE A 115 7.18 2.38 -7.57
C ILE A 115 7.04 2.43 -9.09
N SER A 116 7.06 1.27 -9.76
CA SER A 116 6.88 1.19 -11.22
C SER A 116 5.54 1.76 -11.66
N GLY A 117 4.46 1.49 -10.92
CA GLY A 117 3.14 2.06 -11.20
C GLY A 117 3.11 3.58 -11.03
N ILE A 118 3.75 4.10 -9.98
CA ILE A 118 3.91 5.55 -9.78
C ILE A 118 4.73 6.17 -10.93
N GLU A 119 5.78 5.51 -11.41
CA GLU A 119 6.57 5.96 -12.55
C GLU A 119 5.76 5.97 -13.85
N ASP A 120 4.96 4.94 -14.11
CA ASP A 120 4.04 4.90 -15.24
C ASP A 120 3.00 6.03 -15.17
N MET A 121 2.47 6.31 -13.97
CA MET A 121 1.57 7.45 -13.73
C MET A 121 2.25 8.79 -13.97
N LEU A 122 3.57 8.91 -13.83
CA LEU A 122 4.30 10.15 -14.13
C LEU A 122 4.59 10.33 -15.63
N ASN A 123 4.51 9.24 -16.42
CA ASN A 123 4.95 9.18 -17.83
C ASN A 123 3.79 9.24 -18.89
N ILE A 124 2.59 9.69 -18.52
CA ILE A 124 1.27 9.65 -19.23
C ILE A 124 1.26 9.89 -20.78
N SER A 125 0.55 9.09 -21.61
CA SER A 125 -0.89 9.33 -21.93
C SER A 125 -1.86 8.16 -22.22
N ASN A 126 -1.45 6.88 -22.29
CA ASN A 126 -2.42 5.79 -22.54
C ASN A 126 -2.23 4.54 -21.68
N LYS A 127 -1.06 4.36 -21.06
CA LYS A 127 -0.78 3.20 -20.19
C LYS A 127 -1.38 3.33 -18.79
N HIS A 128 -1.72 4.53 -18.36
CA HIS A 128 -2.19 4.81 -17.00
C HIS A 128 -3.30 3.85 -16.51
N ARG A 129 -4.36 3.67 -17.30
CA ARG A 129 -5.48 2.77 -16.94
C ARG A 129 -5.06 1.29 -16.94
N HIS A 130 -4.15 0.92 -17.83
CA HIS A 130 -3.63 -0.46 -17.90
C HIS A 130 -2.73 -0.76 -16.70
N SER A 131 -1.75 0.10 -16.43
CA SER A 131 -0.86 0.00 -15.27
C SER A 131 -1.64 -0.01 -13.96
N MET A 132 -2.72 0.79 -13.82
CA MET A 132 -3.62 0.74 -12.66
C MET A 132 -4.26 -0.63 -12.46
N ASN A 133 -4.88 -1.18 -13.50
CA ASN A 133 -5.56 -2.47 -13.41
C ASN A 133 -4.56 -3.62 -13.17
N GLU A 134 -3.38 -3.55 -13.77
CA GLU A 134 -2.30 -4.50 -13.52
C GLU A 134 -1.80 -4.42 -12.08
N LEU A 135 -1.63 -3.20 -11.55
CA LEU A 135 -1.17 -2.97 -10.17
C LEU A 135 -2.20 -3.52 -9.17
N MET A 136 -3.49 -3.22 -9.34
CA MET A 136 -4.56 -3.76 -8.49
C MET A 136 -4.64 -5.30 -8.55
N ASN A 137 -4.54 -5.89 -9.76
CA ASN A 137 -4.56 -7.35 -9.91
C ASN A 137 -3.32 -8.01 -9.27
N LEU A 138 -2.14 -7.40 -9.45
CA LEU A 138 -0.92 -7.88 -8.80
C LEU A 138 -1.06 -7.78 -7.29
N GLN A 139 -1.50 -6.65 -6.74
CA GLN A 139 -1.79 -6.47 -5.32
C GLN A 139 -2.68 -7.59 -4.78
N GLU A 140 -3.78 -7.92 -5.45
CA GLU A 140 -4.68 -9.00 -5.00
C GLU A 140 -4.00 -10.39 -5.03
N ILE A 141 -3.28 -10.72 -6.10
CA ILE A 141 -2.53 -11.97 -6.22
C ILE A 141 -1.49 -12.09 -5.11
N HIS A 142 -0.79 -10.99 -4.83
CA HIS A 142 0.27 -10.95 -3.85
C HIS A 142 -0.27 -10.98 -2.42
N TRP A 143 -1.39 -10.31 -2.16
CA TRP A 143 -2.12 -10.38 -0.91
C TRP A 143 -2.44 -11.83 -0.51
N ARG A 144 -3.02 -12.59 -1.45
CA ARG A 144 -3.33 -14.02 -1.25
C ARG A 144 -2.09 -14.88 -0.99
N LYS A 145 -0.93 -14.52 -1.56
CA LYS A 145 0.33 -15.23 -1.29
C LYS A 145 0.85 -14.94 0.12
N PHE A 146 0.70 -13.72 0.62
CA PHE A 146 1.04 -13.37 2.01
C PHE A 146 0.20 -14.17 3.01
N GLU A 147 -1.12 -14.20 2.82
CA GLU A 147 -2.04 -14.94 3.70
C GLU A 147 -1.67 -16.43 3.77
N LYS A 148 -1.41 -17.05 2.61
CA LYS A 148 -0.99 -18.45 2.54
C LYS A 148 0.33 -18.71 3.27
N LYS A 149 1.31 -17.82 3.15
CA LYS A 149 2.62 -17.99 3.77
C LYS A 149 2.56 -17.81 5.29
N ILE A 150 1.81 -16.81 5.76
CA ILE A 150 1.56 -16.60 7.21
C ILE A 150 0.83 -17.82 7.79
N ALA A 151 -0.22 -18.31 7.12
CA ALA A 151 -0.98 -19.48 7.57
C ALA A 151 -0.13 -20.76 7.64
N ALA A 152 0.74 -20.99 6.65
CA ALA A 152 1.64 -22.16 6.62
C ALA A 152 2.61 -22.15 7.81
N LEU A 153 3.30 -21.02 8.04
CA LEU A 153 4.25 -20.87 9.15
C LEU A 153 3.56 -20.97 10.52
N SER A 154 2.34 -20.43 10.64
CA SER A 154 1.54 -20.53 11.87
C SER A 154 1.09 -21.97 12.17
N LYS A 155 0.86 -22.78 11.13
CA LYS A 155 0.45 -24.19 11.27
C LYS A 155 1.63 -25.10 11.62
N GLU A 156 2.80 -24.85 11.02
CA GLU A 156 4.04 -25.56 11.37
C GLU A 156 4.36 -25.41 12.87
N ARG A 157 4.13 -24.22 13.45
CA ARG A 157 4.28 -24.00 14.90
C ARG A 157 3.37 -24.87 15.74
N LYS A 158 2.07 -24.92 15.45
CA LYS A 158 1.11 -25.73 16.23
C LYS A 158 1.47 -27.21 16.21
N ASN A 159 1.88 -27.72 15.05
CA ASN A 159 2.28 -29.12 14.94
C ASN A 159 3.56 -29.45 15.74
N VAL A 160 4.46 -28.47 15.94
CA VAL A 160 5.67 -28.63 16.78
C VAL A 160 5.38 -28.44 18.27
N GLU A 161 4.35 -27.67 18.63
CA GLU A 161 3.88 -27.50 20.01
C GLU A 161 2.98 -28.66 20.49
N ASP A 162 2.37 -29.41 19.56
CA ASP A 162 1.49 -30.57 19.81
C ASP A 162 2.24 -31.94 19.78
N GLU A 163 3.55 -31.96 19.47
CA GLU A 163 4.46 -33.13 19.54
C GLU A 163 5.31 -33.14 20.83
#